data_AF-A0A1Z9DWP5-F1
#
_entry.id   AF-A0A1Z9DWP5-F1
#
_cell.length_a   1.000
_cell.length_b   1.000
_cell.length_c   1.000
_cell.angle_alpha   90.00
_cell.angle_beta   90.00
_cell.angle_gamma   90.00
#
_symmetry.space_group_name_H-M   'P 1'
#
loop_
_entity.id
_entity.type
_entity.pdbx_description
1 polymer ?
#
loop_
_entity_poly.entity_id
_entity_poly.type
_entity_poly.pdbx_seq_one_letter_code
_entity_poly.pdbx_strand_id
1 'polypeptide(L)' 'MKSTGVRYCDPYNVRHSCACRMLEAGMKPAYCAKILGHSVQTFLTTYARFIDADADAEQAVIWATID' A
#
# COMPACT_ATOMS: atom_id res chain seq x y z
N MET A 1 17.37 16.79 -7.01
CA MET A 1 17.58 15.76 -8.06
C MET A 1 18.80 16.01 -8.92
N LYS A 2 18.95 17.17 -9.59
CA LYS A 2 20.16 17.45 -10.40
C LYS A 2 21.48 17.41 -9.61
N SER A 3 21.47 17.79 -8.33
CA SER A 3 22.65 17.71 -7.45
C SER A 3 22.89 16.33 -6.83
N THR A 4 21.89 15.45 -6.82
CA THR A 4 21.96 14.11 -6.19
C THR A 4 22.12 12.98 -7.20
N GLY A 5 22.21 13.30 -8.50
CA GLY A 5 22.29 12.31 -9.59
C GLY A 5 20.99 11.53 -9.83
N VAL A 6 19.92 11.77 -9.06
CA VAL A 6 18.66 11.03 -9.20
C VAL A 6 17.83 11.65 -10.32
N ARG A 7 17.42 10.81 -11.28
CA ARG A 7 16.52 11.18 -12.39
C ARG A 7 15.22 11.76 -11.86
N TYR A 8 14.69 12.79 -12.52
CA TYR A 8 13.37 13.32 -12.21
C TYR A 8 12.30 12.21 -12.21
N CYS A 9 11.54 12.12 -11.11
CA CYS A 9 10.35 11.29 -11.01
C CYS A 9 9.14 12.19 -10.88
N ASP A 10 8.11 11.87 -11.67
CA ASP A 10 6.85 12.58 -11.61
C ASP A 10 6.21 12.47 -10.21
N PRO A 11 5.62 13.55 -9.66
CA PRO A 11 4.99 13.54 -8.34
C PRO A 11 3.93 12.46 -8.15
N TYR A 12 3.20 12.08 -9.21
CA TYR A 12 2.25 10.98 -9.17
C TYR A 12 2.96 9.67 -8.86
N ASN A 13 4.04 9.35 -9.59
CA ASN A 13 4.80 8.12 -9.39
C ASN A 13 5.43 8.05 -8.00
N VAL A 14 5.89 9.19 -7.47
CA VAL A 14 6.41 9.27 -6.10
C VAL A 14 5.31 9.00 -5.08
N ARG A 15 4.11 9.57 -5.27
CA ARG A 15 2.94 9.31 -4.40
C ARG A 15 2.55 7.84 -4.40
N HIS A 16 2.56 7.20 -5.57
CA HIS A 16 2.30 5.76 -5.72
C HIS A 16 3.35 4.90 -5.00
N SER A 17 4.63 5.21 -5.21
CA SER A 17 5.73 4.47 -4.56
C SER A 17 5.68 4.63 -3.04
N CYS A 18 5.31 5.82 -2.56
CA CYS A 18 5.12 6.09 -1.13
C CYS A 18 3.98 5.25 -0.54
N ALA A 19 2.82 5.19 -1.22
CA ALA A 19 1.69 4.37 -0.78
C ALA A 19 2.06 2.89 -0.63
N CYS A 20 2.75 2.30 -1.62
CA CYS A 20 3.22 0.91 -1.54
C CYS A 20 4.15 0.71 -0.34
N ARG A 21 5.14 1.59 -0.16
CA ARG A 21 6.13 1.52 0.93
C ARG A 21 5.48 1.63 2.31
N MET A 22 4.43 2.45 2.45
CA MET A 22 3.69 2.56 3.71
C MET A 22 2.96 1.26 4.03
N LEU A 23 2.33 0.62 3.04
CA LEU A 23 1.60 -0.63 3.23
C LEU A 23 2.54 -1.81 3.49
N GLU A 24 3.66 -1.90 2.77
CA GLU A 24 4.73 -2.88 3.02
C GLU A 24 5.30 -2.76 4.44
N ALA A 25 5.29 -1.56 5.03
CA ALA A 25 5.68 -1.33 6.42
C ALA A 25 4.57 -1.68 7.44
N GLY A 26 3.45 -2.24 7.00
CA GLY A 26 2.30 -2.61 7.85
C GLY A 26 1.44 -1.43 8.30
N MET A 27 1.55 -0.26 7.64
CA MET A 27 0.76 0.90 8.03
C MET A 27 -0.71 0.75 7.63
N LYS A 28 -1.62 1.21 8.51
CA LYS A 28 -3.07 1.12 8.30
C LYS A 28 -3.50 1.89 7.02
N PRO A 29 -4.24 1.26 6.09
CA PRO A 29 -4.64 1.90 4.82
C PRO A 29 -5.41 3.22 5.00
N ALA A 30 -6.30 3.30 6.00
CA ALA A 30 -7.03 4.53 6.30
C ALA A 30 -6.12 5.69 6.75
N TYR A 31 -5.03 5.38 7.46
CA TYR A 31 -4.03 6.38 7.86
C TYR A 31 -3.24 6.85 6.63
N CYS A 32 -2.80 5.92 5.79
CA CYS A 32 -2.09 6.24 4.54
C CYS A 32 -2.94 7.12 3.61
N ALA A 33 -4.24 6.83 3.49
CA ALA A 33 -5.19 7.63 2.72
C ALA A 33 -5.25 9.09 3.22
N LYS A 34 -5.32 9.29 4.54
CA LYS A 34 -5.30 10.62 5.16
C LYS A 34 -4.01 11.39 4.85
N ILE A 35 -2.85 10.73 4.93
CA ILE A 35 -1.55 11.36 4.69
C ILE A 35 -1.35 11.74 3.21
N LEU A 36 -1.79 10.88 2.29
CA LEU A 36 -1.58 11.09 0.84
C LEU A 36 -2.72 11.87 0.17
N GLY A 37 -3.78 12.22 0.90
CA GLY A 37 -4.96 12.89 0.36
C GLY A 37 -5.76 12.01 -0.60
N HIS A 38 -5.80 10.69 -0.36
CA HIS A 38 -6.60 9.74 -1.13
C HIS A 38 -7.89 9.39 -0.39
N SER A 39 -8.85 8.83 -1.12
CA SER A 39 -9.95 8.11 -0.49
C SER A 39 -9.46 6.78 0.08
N VAL A 40 -10.11 6.28 1.13
CA VAL A 40 -9.85 4.93 1.65
C VAL A 40 -10.15 3.88 0.58
N GLN A 41 -11.17 4.12 -0.24
CA GLN A 41 -11.52 3.26 -1.37
C GLN A 41 -10.34 3.06 -2.33
N THR A 42 -9.57 4.11 -2.64
CA THR A 42 -8.38 3.98 -3.49
C THR A 42 -7.36 2.98 -2.91
N PHE A 43 -7.21 2.94 -1.59
CA PHE A 43 -6.33 1.97 -0.93
C PHE A 43 -6.86 0.54 -1.04
N LEU A 44 -8.17 0.35 -0.82
CA LEU A 44 -8.81 -0.96 -0.90
C LEU A 44 -8.98 -1.48 -2.33
N THR A 45 -8.89 -0.63 -3.36
CA THR A 45 -9.00 -1.06 -4.76
C THR A 45 -7.66 -1.11 -5.47
N THR A 46 -6.88 -0.03 -5.44
CA THR A 46 -5.63 0.09 -6.19
C THR A 46 -4.46 -0.59 -5.49
N TYR A 47 -4.48 -0.63 -4.16
CA TYR A 47 -3.37 -1.13 -3.36
C TYR A 47 -3.69 -2.40 -2.56
N ALA A 48 -4.85 -3.03 -2.79
CA ALA A 48 -5.31 -4.23 -2.08
C ALA A 48 -4.23 -5.31 -1.96
N ARG A 49 -3.51 -5.57 -3.07
CA ARG A 49 -2.41 -6.55 -3.10
C ARG A 49 -1.35 -6.33 -2.02
N PHE A 50 -1.05 -5.09 -1.68
CA PHE A 50 -0.04 -4.76 -0.65
C PHE A 50 -0.63 -4.77 0.77
N ILE A 51 -1.95 -4.72 0.90
CA ILE A 51 -2.64 -4.84 2.19
C ILE A 51 -2.65 -6.30 2.63
N ASP A 52 -2.93 -7.22 1.69
CA ASP A 52 -3.17 -8.63 2.00
C ASP A 52 -1.97 -9.55 1.70
N ALA A 53 -0.82 -8.99 1.29
CA ALA A 53 0.34 -9.74 0.80
C ALA A 53 0.79 -10.90 1.71
N ASP A 54 0.70 -10.70 3.03
CA ASP A 54 1.06 -11.71 4.04
C ASP A 54 -0.17 -12.39 4.69
N ALA A 55 -1.37 -11.82 4.51
CA ALA A 55 -2.58 -12.23 5.23
C ALA A 55 -3.33 -13.38 4.54
N ASP A 56 -3.22 -13.52 3.21
CA ASP A 56 -4.00 -14.52 2.44
C ASP A 56 -3.77 -15.95 2.92
N ALA A 57 -2.51 -16.29 3.27
CA ALA A 57 -2.16 -17.62 3.76
C ALA A 57 -2.79 -17.90 5.14
N GLU A 58 -2.77 -16.93 6.04
CA GLU A 58 -3.39 -17.04 7.37
C GLU A 58 -4.92 -17.15 7.25
N GLN A 59 -5.54 -16.35 6.38
CA GLN A 59 -6.98 -16.41 6.13
C GLN A 59 -7.40 -17.75 5.55
N ALA A 60 -6.61 -18.33 4.64
CA ALA A 60 -6.87 -19.65 4.06
C ALA A 60 -6.86 -20.76 5.13
N VAL A 61 -5.95 -20.68 6.11
CA VAL A 61 -5.91 -21.61 7.25
C VAL A 61 -7.16 -21.45 8.13
N ILE A 62 -7.53 -20.22 8.47
CA ILE A 62 -8.73 -19.95 9.27
C ILE A 62 -9.98 -20.50 8.56
N TRP A 63 -10.12 -20.26 7.26
CA TRP A 63 -11.24 -20.77 6.47
C TRP A 63 -11.35 -22.31 6.52
N ALA A 64 -10.21 -23.01 6.47
CA ALA A 64 -10.17 -24.47 6.57
C ALA A 64 -10.56 -25.01 7.96
N THR A 65 -10.64 -24.16 8.99
CA THR A 65 -11.04 -24.55 10.36
C THR A 65 -12.52 -24.32 10.68
N ILE A 66 -13.30 -23.77 9.74
CA ILE A 66 -14.71 -23.41 9.97
C ILE A 66 -15.67 -24.61 9.75
N ASP A 67 -15.15 -25.80 9.39
CA ASP A 67 -15.89 -27.08 9.37
C ASP A 67 -16.05 -27.70 10.78
#